data_AF-A0A923WUI6-F1
#
_entry.id   AF-A0A923WUI6-F1
#
_cell.length_a   1.000
_cell.length_b   1.000
_cell.length_c   1.000
_cell.angle_alpha   90.00
_cell.angle_beta   90.00
_cell.angle_gamma   90.00
#
_symmetry.space_group_name_H-M   'P 1'
#
loop_
_entity.id
_entity.type
_entity.pdbx_description
1 polymer ?
#
loop_
_entity_poly.entity_id
_entity_poly.type
_entity_poly.pdbx_seq_one_letter_code
_entity_poly.pdbx_strand_id
1 'polypeptide(L)'
;MSFNNIKTKMKSERGFTIVELLIVIVVIGILAAITIVAYNGVTARANTTSNRAAANSFAKKAEIYNADATTNRYPIVSTELTSAASTSTFFLSGVTINYSTTALTSAASNSTIRVLKCASGAPASQAAVTGTNITGLVVYSFDYSTNAETTTPIVVGANTTVPGNCPTV
;
A
#
# COMPACT_ATOMS: atom_id res chain seq x y z
N MET A 1 19.85 46.76 -68.22
CA MET A 1 19.25 45.75 -67.32
C MET A 1 20.40 44.93 -66.74
N SER A 2 20.62 45.01 -65.42
CA SER A 2 21.71 44.32 -64.72
C SER A 2 21.18 43.02 -64.13
N PHE A 3 21.84 41.90 -64.40
CA PHE A 3 21.51 40.61 -63.80
C PHE A 3 22.21 40.46 -62.45
N ASN A 4 21.43 40.38 -61.37
CA ASN A 4 21.94 40.09 -60.03
C ASN A 4 22.27 38.58 -59.91
N ASN A 5 23.53 38.27 -59.62
CA ASN A 5 24.00 36.92 -59.30
C ASN A 5 23.63 36.55 -57.86
N ILE A 6 22.55 35.79 -57.66
CA ILE A 6 22.27 35.15 -56.37
C ILE A 6 23.21 33.95 -56.22
N LYS A 7 24.32 34.14 -55.48
CA LYS A 7 25.17 33.03 -55.04
C LYS A 7 24.44 32.26 -53.94
N THR A 8 23.72 31.21 -54.30
CA THR A 8 23.14 30.26 -53.33
C THR A 8 24.28 29.51 -52.64
N LYS A 9 24.58 29.85 -51.38
CA LYS A 9 25.47 29.03 -50.55
C LYS A 9 24.80 27.67 -50.35
N MET A 10 25.30 26.63 -51.00
CA MET A 10 24.94 25.26 -50.67
C MET A 10 25.35 24.99 -49.22
N LYS A 11 24.37 24.91 -48.32
CA LYS A 11 24.58 24.53 -46.93
C LYS A 11 24.92 23.03 -46.95
N SER A 12 26.13 22.68 -46.52
CA SER A 12 26.51 21.27 -46.37
C SER A 12 25.70 20.70 -45.21
N GLU A 13 24.59 20.06 -45.53
CA GLU A 13 23.84 19.21 -44.60
C GLU A 13 24.73 17.99 -44.30
N ARG A 14 25.44 18.03 -43.18
CA ARG A 14 26.17 16.87 -42.67
C ARG A 14 25.14 15.87 -42.13
N GLY A 15 24.88 14.80 -42.87
CA GLY A 15 24.02 13.71 -42.42
C GLY A 15 24.62 12.99 -41.21
N PHE A 16 23.77 12.58 -40.27
CA PHE A 16 24.14 11.70 -39.16
C PHE A 16 24.68 10.39 -39.73
N THR A 17 25.83 9.92 -39.26
CA THR A 17 26.35 8.63 -39.70
C THR A 17 25.54 7.49 -39.09
N ILE A 18 25.36 6.39 -39.83
CA ILE A 18 24.69 5.18 -39.31
C ILE A 18 25.42 4.66 -38.06
N VAL A 19 26.75 4.82 -38.01
CA VAL A 19 27.59 4.41 -36.88
C VAL A 19 27.28 5.25 -35.63
N GLU A 20 27.14 6.58 -35.77
CA GLU A 20 26.74 7.46 -34.65
C GLU A 20 25.38 7.07 -34.10
N LEU A 21 24.42 6.70 -34.95
CA LEU A 21 23.10 6.25 -34.49
C LEU A 21 23.17 4.87 -33.82
N LEU A 22 24.00 3.97 -34.34
CA LEU A 22 24.17 2.61 -33.80
C LEU A 22 24.76 2.63 -32.39
N ILE A 23 25.80 3.43 -32.14
CA ILE A 23 26.38 3.51 -30.80
C ILE A 23 25.38 4.08 -29.79
N VAL A 24 24.53 5.03 -30.20
CA VAL A 24 23.53 5.64 -29.32
C VAL A 24 22.49 4.61 -28.89
N ILE A 25 21.97 3.80 -29.82
CA ILE A 25 20.97 2.78 -29.47
C ILE A 25 21.55 1.67 -28.57
N VAL A 26 22.83 1.34 -28.74
CA VAL A 26 23.53 0.37 -27.87
C VAL A 26 23.69 0.94 -26.46
N VAL A 27 24.13 2.20 -26.34
CA VAL A 27 24.32 2.85 -25.05
C VAL A 27 22.99 3.00 -24.30
N ILE A 28 21.92 3.48 -24.95
CA ILE A 28 20.59 3.55 -24.30
C ILE A 28 20.05 2.17 -23.94
N GLY A 29 20.36 1.13 -24.72
CA GLY A 29 19.96 -0.25 -24.43
C GLY A 29 20.59 -0.78 -23.13
N ILE A 30 21.89 -0.54 -22.94
CA ILE A 30 22.60 -0.94 -21.70
C ILE A 30 22.06 -0.15 -20.50
N LEU A 31 21.88 1.17 -20.64
CA LEU A 31 21.33 2.00 -19.58
C LEU A 31 19.90 1.57 -19.21
N ALA A 32 19.05 1.28 -20.19
CA ALA A 32 17.68 0.82 -19.97
C ALA A 32 17.63 -0.54 -19.23
N ALA A 33 18.52 -1.47 -19.55
CA ALA A 33 18.56 -2.77 -18.88
C ALA A 33 18.88 -2.63 -17.38
N ILE A 34 19.86 -1.79 -17.03
CA ILE A 34 20.24 -1.52 -15.62
C ILE A 34 19.09 -0.82 -14.89
N THR A 35 18.45 0.18 -15.52
CA THR A 35 17.38 0.95 -14.87
C THR A 35 16.15 0.10 -14.57
N ILE A 36 15.77 -0.84 -15.44
CA ILE A 36 14.61 -1.71 -15.23
C ILE A 36 14.76 -2.55 -13.94
N VAL A 37 15.93 -3.18 -13.75
CA VAL A 37 16.17 -4.03 -12.57
C VAL A 37 16.16 -3.20 -11.28
N ALA A 38 16.79 -2.02 -11.30
CA ALA A 38 16.79 -1.10 -10.17
C ALA A 38 15.38 -0.57 -9.84
N TYR A 39 14.58 -0.25 -10.87
CA TYR A 39 13.25 0.34 -10.72
C TYR A 39 12.26 -0.62 -10.02
N ASN A 40 12.32 -1.92 -10.33
CA ASN A 40 11.45 -2.91 -9.69
C ASN A 40 11.63 -2.96 -8.16
N GLY A 41 12.88 -2.89 -7.68
CA GLY A 41 13.16 -2.89 -6.24
C GLY A 41 12.73 -1.59 -5.54
N VAL A 42 12.90 -0.43 -6.19
CA VAL A 42 12.50 0.86 -5.63
C VAL A 42 10.97 0.97 -5.54
N THR A 43 10.25 0.59 -6.59
CA THR A 43 8.78 0.60 -6.62
C THR A 43 8.19 -0.33 -5.56
N ALA A 44 8.75 -1.52 -5.37
CA ALA A 44 8.33 -2.44 -4.31
C ALA A 44 8.48 -1.82 -2.90
N ARG A 45 9.62 -1.16 -2.63
CA ARG A 45 9.85 -0.48 -1.33
C ARG A 45 8.92 0.71 -1.13
N ALA A 46 8.66 1.49 -2.18
CA ALA A 46 7.72 2.60 -2.13
C ALA A 46 6.30 2.12 -1.80
N ASN A 47 5.84 1.05 -2.46
CA ASN A 47 4.53 0.45 -2.20
C ASN A 47 4.43 -0.12 -0.78
N THR A 48 5.49 -0.80 -0.30
CA THR A 48 5.56 -1.33 1.08
C THR A 48 5.46 -0.21 2.12
N THR A 49 6.17 0.90 1.88
CA THR A 49 6.12 2.08 2.75
C THR A 49 4.73 2.72 2.75
N SER A 50 4.10 2.83 1.58
CA SER A 50 2.72 3.33 1.43
C SER A 50 1.71 2.45 2.19
N ASN A 51 1.80 1.12 2.04
CA ASN A 51 0.94 0.18 2.78
C ASN A 51 1.12 0.29 4.29
N ARG A 52 2.36 0.43 4.76
CA ARG A 52 2.63 0.62 6.20
C ARG A 52 2.08 1.95 6.72
N ALA A 53 2.16 3.02 5.92
CA ALA A 53 1.55 4.30 6.26
C ALA A 53 0.01 4.22 6.30
N ALA A 54 -0.59 3.47 5.38
CA ALA A 54 -2.02 3.17 5.38
C ALA A 54 -2.44 2.37 6.62
N ALA A 55 -1.66 1.36 7.01
CA ALA A 55 -1.89 0.57 8.22
C ALA A 55 -1.82 1.41 9.49
N ASN A 56 -0.84 2.31 9.60
CA ASN A 56 -0.74 3.27 10.71
C ASN A 56 -1.92 4.24 10.74
N SER A 57 -2.35 4.72 9.57
CA SER A 57 -3.51 5.61 9.45
C SER A 57 -4.78 4.90 9.91
N PHE A 58 -4.98 3.66 9.47
CA PHE A 58 -6.08 2.81 9.91
C PHE A 58 -6.06 2.59 11.42
N ALA A 59 -4.91 2.22 12.01
CA ALA A 59 -4.77 1.99 13.43
C ALA A 59 -5.20 3.21 14.26
N LYS A 60 -4.71 4.41 13.89
CA LYS A 60 -5.09 5.68 14.54
C LYS A 60 -6.58 5.97 14.42
N LYS A 61 -7.16 5.76 13.23
CA LYS A 61 -8.59 5.98 13.02
C LYS A 61 -9.45 4.97 13.79
N ALA A 62 -8.98 3.74 13.93
CA ALA A 62 -9.63 2.72 14.75
C ALA A 62 -9.59 3.05 16.24
N GLU A 63 -8.50 3.63 16.75
CA GLU A 63 -8.43 4.15 18.13
C GLU A 63 -9.40 5.32 18.34
N ILE A 64 -9.45 6.27 17.40
CA ILE A 64 -10.40 7.39 17.45
C ILE A 64 -11.84 6.86 17.40
N TYR A 65 -12.13 5.88 16.55
CA TYR A 65 -13.44 5.23 16.47
C TYR A 65 -13.80 4.52 17.78
N ASN A 66 -12.84 3.95 18.51
CA ASN A 66 -13.10 3.37 19.82
C ASN A 66 -13.27 4.44 20.92
N ALA A 67 -12.58 5.57 20.80
CA ALA A 67 -12.66 6.69 21.75
C ALA A 67 -13.89 7.59 21.55
N ASP A 68 -14.57 7.51 20.41
CA ASP A 68 -15.78 8.26 20.12
C ASP A 68 -16.95 7.74 20.97
N ALA A 69 -17.68 8.68 21.59
CA ALA A 69 -18.75 8.38 22.54
C ALA A 69 -19.96 7.68 21.91
N THR A 70 -20.15 7.79 20.59
CA THR A 70 -21.29 7.19 19.89
C THR A 70 -21.07 5.73 19.53
N THR A 71 -19.82 5.36 19.26
CA THR A 71 -19.41 4.03 18.79
C THR A 71 -18.86 3.18 19.93
N ASN A 72 -17.97 3.74 20.75
CA ASN A 72 -17.40 3.15 21.97
C ASN A 72 -16.93 1.68 21.79
N ARG A 73 -16.37 1.37 20.61
CA ARG A 73 -15.86 0.03 20.23
C ARG A 73 -14.89 0.16 19.07
N TYR A 74 -14.06 -0.85 18.82
CA TYR A 74 -13.27 -0.92 17.59
C TYR A 74 -14.13 -1.26 16.36
N PRO A 75 -13.76 -0.77 15.16
CA PRO A 75 -14.49 -1.08 13.94
C PRO A 75 -14.35 -2.57 13.57
N ILE A 76 -15.45 -3.17 13.14
CA ILE A 76 -15.56 -4.58 12.76
C ILE A 76 -15.73 -4.76 11.25
N VAL A 77 -16.05 -3.71 10.50
CA VAL A 77 -16.13 -3.73 9.04
C VAL A 77 -15.47 -2.49 8.43
N SER A 78 -15.13 -2.54 7.15
CA SER A 78 -14.42 -1.44 6.47
C SER A 78 -15.29 -0.21 6.30
N THR A 79 -16.59 -0.40 6.06
CA THR A 79 -17.56 0.68 5.83
C THR A 79 -17.75 1.60 7.02
N GLU A 80 -17.48 1.15 8.25
CA GLU A 80 -17.53 1.99 9.46
C GLU A 80 -16.52 3.14 9.42
N LEU A 81 -15.42 3.00 8.68
CA LEU A 81 -14.41 4.04 8.48
C LEU A 81 -14.47 4.65 7.09
N THR A 82 -14.70 3.86 6.04
CA THR A 82 -14.65 4.32 4.64
C THR A 82 -15.94 4.96 4.16
N SER A 83 -17.06 4.70 4.84
CA SER A 83 -18.37 5.27 4.51
C SER A 83 -18.91 6.17 5.63
N ALA A 84 -18.08 6.47 6.63
CA ALA A 84 -18.39 7.51 7.60
C ALA A 84 -18.56 8.88 6.91
N ALA A 85 -19.30 9.80 7.53
CA ALA A 85 -19.37 11.17 7.02
C ALA A 85 -17.95 11.75 6.96
N SER A 86 -17.61 12.48 5.90
CA SER A 86 -16.27 13.04 5.70
C SER A 86 -15.84 14.05 6.79
N THR A 87 -16.80 14.54 7.58
CA THR A 87 -16.60 15.37 8.76
C THR A 87 -16.21 14.58 10.02
N SER A 88 -16.34 13.25 9.99
CA SER A 88 -15.99 12.38 11.12
C SER A 88 -14.48 12.30 11.28
N THR A 89 -13.99 12.44 12.51
CA THR A 89 -12.56 12.37 12.83
C THR A 89 -11.95 10.99 12.53
N PHE A 90 -12.78 9.95 12.49
CA PHE A 90 -12.42 8.58 12.14
C PHE A 90 -12.61 8.23 10.66
N PHE A 91 -13.10 9.16 9.81
CA PHE A 91 -13.22 8.90 8.37
C PHE A 91 -11.86 8.58 7.75
N LEU A 92 -11.82 7.53 6.92
CA LEU A 92 -10.63 7.07 6.22
C LEU A 92 -10.94 6.84 4.74
N SER A 93 -10.16 7.44 3.85
CA SER A 93 -10.31 7.28 2.40
C SER A 93 -8.98 6.87 1.76
N GLY A 94 -9.07 6.24 0.59
CA GLY A 94 -7.89 5.82 -0.19
C GLY A 94 -7.15 4.60 0.35
N VAL A 95 -7.77 3.82 1.25
CA VAL A 95 -7.19 2.59 1.81
C VAL A 95 -8.14 1.41 1.57
N THR A 96 -7.62 0.35 0.95
CA THR A 96 -8.35 -0.92 0.82
C THR A 96 -8.15 -1.75 2.08
N ILE A 97 -9.22 -1.88 2.86
CA ILE A 97 -9.22 -2.60 4.13
C ILE A 97 -9.87 -3.98 3.94
N ASN A 98 -9.12 -5.05 4.20
CA ASN A 98 -9.65 -6.41 4.17
C ASN A 98 -9.73 -6.98 5.58
N TYR A 99 -10.95 -7.15 6.11
CA TYR A 99 -11.13 -7.85 7.37
C TYR A 99 -11.15 -9.36 7.13
N SER A 100 -10.29 -10.11 7.83
CA SER A 100 -10.23 -11.57 7.69
C SER A 100 -11.56 -12.22 8.10
N THR A 101 -12.11 -13.09 7.26
CA THR A 101 -13.35 -13.84 7.49
C THR A 101 -13.11 -15.31 7.88
N THR A 102 -11.99 -15.88 7.45
CA THR A 102 -11.49 -17.21 7.85
C THR A 102 -10.12 -17.07 8.52
N ALA A 103 -9.67 -18.13 9.18
CA ALA A 103 -8.58 -18.13 10.16
C ALA A 103 -7.33 -17.31 9.75
N LEU A 104 -6.76 -16.67 10.77
CA LEU A 104 -5.40 -16.17 11.00
C LEU A 104 -4.31 -16.23 9.93
N THR A 105 -4.19 -17.33 9.21
CA THR A 105 -2.95 -17.75 8.55
C THR A 105 -2.95 -17.52 7.04
N SER A 106 -4.00 -16.95 6.47
CA SER A 106 -4.05 -16.70 5.03
C SER A 106 -3.63 -15.27 4.72
N ALA A 107 -2.41 -15.13 4.19
CA ALA A 107 -1.95 -13.87 3.60
C ALA A 107 -2.98 -13.41 2.55
N ALA A 108 -3.53 -12.21 2.71
CA ALA A 108 -4.48 -11.69 1.73
C ALA A 108 -3.74 -11.48 0.40
N SER A 109 -4.18 -12.16 -0.65
CA SER A 109 -3.77 -11.84 -2.00
C SER A 109 -4.17 -10.38 -2.29
N ASN A 110 -3.17 -9.53 -2.54
CA ASN A 110 -3.32 -8.21 -3.15
C ASN A 110 -4.17 -7.16 -2.37
N SER A 111 -4.21 -7.20 -1.03
CA SER A 111 -4.85 -6.14 -0.21
C SER A 111 -3.81 -5.18 0.39
N THR A 112 -4.10 -3.87 0.39
CA THR A 112 -3.23 -2.83 0.99
C THR A 112 -2.97 -3.12 2.48
N ILE A 113 -4.03 -3.46 3.21
CA ILE A 113 -3.96 -3.91 4.60
C ILE A 113 -4.95 -5.05 4.87
N ARG A 114 -4.57 -5.95 5.78
CA ARG A 114 -5.42 -7.00 6.34
C ARG A 114 -5.61 -6.76 7.83
N VAL A 115 -6.84 -6.92 8.31
CA VAL A 115 -7.23 -6.65 9.69
C VAL A 115 -7.79 -7.91 10.33
N LEU A 116 -7.24 -8.27 11.47
CA LEU A 116 -7.77 -9.32 12.34
C LEU A 116 -8.39 -8.67 13.57
N LYS A 117 -9.58 -9.12 13.93
CA LYS A 117 -10.27 -8.69 15.14
C LYS A 117 -9.77 -9.49 16.34
N CYS A 118 -9.59 -8.83 17.46
CA CYS A 118 -9.40 -9.45 18.75
C CYS A 118 -10.67 -9.31 19.58
N ALA A 119 -11.03 -10.34 20.32
CA ALA A 119 -12.23 -10.32 21.15
C ALA A 119 -12.00 -10.97 22.50
N SER A 120 -12.82 -10.61 23.47
CA SER A 120 -12.89 -11.31 24.75
C SER A 120 -13.48 -12.71 24.58
N GLY A 121 -12.91 -13.69 25.27
CA GLY A 121 -13.44 -15.05 25.34
C GLY A 121 -12.94 -16.01 24.25
N ALA A 122 -11.79 -15.72 23.63
CA ALA A 122 -11.11 -16.59 22.66
C ALA A 122 -12.05 -17.13 21.54
N PRO A 123 -12.53 -16.26 20.64
CA PRO A 123 -13.49 -16.64 19.61
C PRO A 123 -12.92 -17.73 18.68
N ALA A 124 -13.71 -18.76 18.39
CA ALA A 124 -13.31 -19.85 17.51
C ALA A 124 -13.09 -19.43 16.04
N SER A 125 -13.56 -18.23 15.65
CA SER A 125 -13.33 -17.65 14.33
C SER A 125 -13.49 -16.13 14.32
N GLN A 126 -12.95 -15.48 13.28
CA GLN A 126 -13.11 -14.04 13.06
C GLN A 126 -14.56 -13.59 12.87
N ALA A 127 -15.42 -14.51 12.39
CA ALA A 127 -16.85 -14.26 12.22
C ALA A 127 -17.61 -14.21 13.55
N ALA A 128 -17.07 -14.83 14.62
CA ALA A 128 -17.65 -14.79 15.96
C ALA A 128 -17.31 -13.49 16.72
N VAL A 129 -16.49 -12.61 16.14
CA VAL A 129 -16.20 -11.31 16.72
C VAL A 129 -17.24 -10.30 16.28
N THR A 130 -17.98 -9.79 17.25
CA THR A 130 -19.03 -8.78 17.11
C THR A 130 -18.60 -7.48 17.79
N GLY A 131 -19.41 -6.43 17.66
CA GLY A 131 -19.10 -5.14 18.27
C GLY A 131 -19.18 -5.12 19.80
N THR A 132 -19.70 -6.16 20.46
CA THR A 132 -19.83 -6.21 21.92
C THR A 132 -18.68 -6.96 22.61
N ASN A 133 -18.05 -7.90 21.91
CA ASN A 133 -16.91 -8.65 22.44
C ASN A 133 -15.57 -8.20 21.84
N ILE A 134 -15.54 -7.30 20.86
CA ILE A 134 -14.29 -6.78 20.30
C ILE A 134 -13.48 -6.04 21.37
N THR A 135 -12.22 -6.43 21.50
CA THR A 135 -11.27 -5.81 22.44
C THR A 135 -10.14 -5.08 21.74
N GLY A 136 -9.91 -5.36 20.45
CA GLY A 136 -8.81 -4.76 19.70
C GLY A 136 -8.71 -5.28 18.28
N LEU A 137 -7.64 -4.88 17.60
CA LEU A 137 -7.35 -5.21 16.21
C LEU A 137 -5.86 -5.53 16.04
N VAL A 138 -5.55 -6.41 15.11
CA VAL A 138 -4.19 -6.66 14.62
C VAL A 138 -4.17 -6.37 13.13
N VAL A 139 -3.28 -5.47 12.71
CA VAL A 139 -3.23 -4.94 11.35
C VAL A 139 -1.94 -5.39 10.69
N TYR A 140 -2.08 -6.12 9.58
CA TYR A 140 -0.99 -6.55 8.72
C TYR A 140 -0.96 -5.70 7.46
N SER A 141 0.24 -5.24 7.08
CA SER A 141 0.50 -4.63 5.77
C SER A 141 1.20 -5.62 4.85
N PHE A 142 0.94 -5.54 3.55
CA PHE A 142 1.67 -6.34 2.57
C PHE A 142 3.02 -5.71 2.25
N ASP A 143 4.09 -6.51 2.31
CA ASP A 143 5.45 -6.16 1.91
C ASP A 143 5.73 -6.70 0.50
N TYR A 144 5.88 -5.80 -0.46
CA TYR A 144 6.14 -6.12 -1.86
C TYR A 144 7.59 -6.52 -2.12
N SER A 145 8.51 -6.29 -1.18
CA SER A 145 9.89 -6.75 -1.31
C SER A 145 10.02 -8.24 -0.99
N THR A 146 9.21 -8.75 -0.05
CA THR A 146 9.19 -10.17 0.35
C THR A 146 7.98 -10.92 -0.19
N ASN A 147 7.04 -10.24 -0.87
CA ASN A 147 5.76 -10.78 -1.32
C ASN A 147 4.98 -11.50 -0.20
N ALA A 148 5.00 -10.91 1.00
CA ALA A 148 4.41 -11.50 2.20
C ALA A 148 3.79 -10.44 3.11
N GLU A 149 2.93 -10.85 4.03
CA GLU A 149 2.46 -9.96 5.09
C GLU A 149 3.59 -9.61 6.07
N THR A 150 3.51 -8.43 6.66
CA THR A 150 4.50 -7.95 7.63
C THR A 150 4.49 -8.84 8.87
N THR A 151 5.66 -9.32 9.29
CA THR A 151 5.81 -10.18 10.48
C THR A 151 5.64 -9.42 11.80
N THR A 152 5.75 -8.10 11.76
CA THR A 152 5.50 -7.18 12.88
C THR A 152 4.19 -6.41 12.64
N PRO A 153 3.03 -6.98 12.99
CA PRO A 153 1.76 -6.28 12.82
C PRO A 153 1.63 -5.10 13.80
N ILE A 154 0.74 -4.16 13.46
CA ILE A 154 0.33 -3.10 14.37
C ILE A 154 -0.81 -3.65 15.22
N VAL A 155 -0.65 -3.59 16.54
CA VAL A 155 -1.66 -4.05 17.50
C VAL A 155 -2.35 -2.84 18.11
N VAL A 156 -3.68 -2.82 18.08
CA VAL A 156 -4.52 -1.71 18.54
C VAL A 156 -5.48 -2.23 19.60
N GLY A 157 -5.44 -1.66 20.81
CA GLY A 157 -6.41 -1.95 21.88
C GLY A 157 -6.38 -3.35 22.49
N ALA A 158 -5.70 -4.30 21.85
CA ALA A 158 -5.67 -5.68 22.30
C ALA A 158 -5.02 -5.81 23.67
N ASN A 159 -5.72 -6.46 24.60
CA ASN A 159 -5.10 -6.90 25.84
C ASN A 159 -4.20 -8.11 25.55
N THR A 160 -2.90 -7.87 25.44
CA THR A 160 -1.88 -8.90 25.17
C THR A 160 -1.64 -9.85 26.34
N THR A 161 -2.27 -9.64 27.50
CA THR A 161 -2.07 -10.44 28.71
C THR A 161 -2.91 -11.71 28.80
N VAL A 162 -3.87 -11.92 27.89
CA VAL A 162 -4.75 -13.10 27.90
C VAL A 162 -4.49 -13.99 26.68
N PRO A 163 -3.99 -15.22 26.86
CA PRO A 163 -3.79 -16.17 25.75
C PRO A 163 -5.12 -16.42 25.00
N GLY A 164 -5.14 -16.20 23.68
CA GLY A 164 -6.27 -16.54 22.80
C GLY A 164 -7.26 -15.41 22.46
N ASN A 165 -7.16 -14.21 23.04
CA ASN A 165 -8.07 -13.09 22.68
C ASN A 165 -7.72 -12.39 21.37
N CYS A 166 -6.44 -12.41 21.00
CA CYS A 166 -6.01 -12.08 19.66
C CYS A 166 -5.58 -13.35 18.96
N PRO A 167 -5.96 -13.49 17.70
CA PRO A 167 -5.66 -14.70 16.98
C PRO A 167 -4.12 -14.68 16.77
N THR A 168 -3.40 -15.65 17.36
CA THR A 168 -1.93 -15.72 17.36
C THR A 168 -1.44 -16.20 16.00
N VAL A 169 -0.52 -15.46 15.39
CA VAL A 169 0.15 -15.85 14.13
C VAL A 169 0.81 -17.21 14.20
#